data_AF-A0A4U5MJQ6-F1
#
_entry.id   AF-A0A4U5MJQ6-F1
#
_cell.length_a   1.000
_cell.length_b   1.000
_cell.length_c   1.000
_cell.angle_alpha   90.00
_cell.angle_beta   90.00
_cell.angle_gamma   90.00
#
_symmetry.space_group_name_H-M   'P 1'
#
loop_
_entity.id
_entity.type
_entity.pdbx_description
1 polymer ?
#
loop_
_entity_poly.entity_id
_entity_poly.type
_entity_poly.pdbx_seq_one_letter_code
_entity_poly.pdbx_strand_id
1 'polypeptide(L)'
;MRLLIVFLTVALVVLGNSDYVPNDCNYQRYVRFDRFYNQTCGTEFFYQAHKVQTYKQMARQERNGEGSSFKCHFLTELQEFLGDDFDRCKRVYHYYSHKSDCVTRAENSYLYKDTFAKCVENLNVVEGEVANCSEYVSCKQPIYSRKCLGQTWAIGCDRLIGELHRRRDVDGLNCNWSELYNLCSNSTYN
;
A
#
# COMPACT_ATOMS: atom_id res chain seq x y z
N MET A 1 24.84 -41.73 37.37
CA MET A 1 23.60 -41.06 36.92
C MET A 1 23.92 -39.61 36.59
N ARG A 2 24.23 -39.31 35.32
CA ARG A 2 24.44 -37.95 34.81
C ARG A 2 23.62 -37.87 33.52
N LEU A 3 22.45 -37.22 33.58
CA LEU A 3 21.65 -36.93 32.40
C LEU A 3 22.28 -35.74 31.67
N LEU A 4 22.79 -36.01 30.47
CA LEU A 4 23.11 -35.01 29.46
C LEU A 4 21.79 -34.42 28.95
N ILE A 5 21.51 -33.18 29.34
CA ILE A 5 20.43 -32.38 28.75
C ILE A 5 20.98 -31.84 27.43
N VAL A 6 20.49 -32.41 26.33
CA VAL A 6 20.69 -31.90 24.98
C VAL A 6 19.90 -30.58 24.88
N PHE A 7 20.60 -29.45 24.82
CA PHE A 7 20.00 -28.16 24.47
C PHE A 7 19.64 -28.17 22.98
N LEU A 8 18.39 -28.49 22.68
CA LEU A 8 17.75 -28.14 21.41
C LEU A 8 17.37 -26.66 21.49
N THR A 9 18.24 -25.79 20.99
CA THR A 9 17.84 -24.44 20.57
C THR A 9 16.93 -24.58 19.37
N VAL A 10 15.62 -24.52 19.61
CA VAL A 10 14.63 -24.21 18.57
C VAL A 10 14.92 -22.78 18.13
N ALA A 11 15.71 -22.64 17.08
CA ALA A 11 15.77 -21.42 16.30
C ALA A 11 14.39 -21.23 15.68
N LEU A 12 13.55 -20.44 16.33
CA LEU A 12 12.37 -19.86 15.70
C LEU A 12 12.89 -18.88 14.64
N VAL A 13 13.16 -19.41 13.45
CA VAL A 13 13.20 -18.61 12.24
C VAL A 13 11.79 -18.09 12.05
N VAL A 14 11.54 -16.86 12.52
CA VAL A 14 10.39 -16.07 12.05
C VAL A 14 10.70 -15.76 10.59
N LEU A 15 10.32 -16.71 9.73
CA LEU A 15 10.23 -16.50 8.29
C LEU A 15 9.32 -15.29 8.09
N GLY A 16 9.82 -14.31 7.33
CA GLY A 16 9.11 -13.10 6.98
C GLY A 16 7.82 -13.42 6.25
N ASN A 17 6.73 -13.47 6.99
CA ASN A 17 5.43 -13.09 6.48
C ASN A 17 5.26 -11.64 6.90
N SER A 18 5.50 -10.74 5.94
CA SER A 18 4.96 -9.38 6.00
C SER A 18 3.46 -9.55 5.96
N ASP A 19 2.85 -9.77 7.12
CA ASP A 19 1.40 -9.84 7.28
C ASP A 19 0.82 -8.60 6.63
N TYR A 20 0.02 -8.82 5.60
CA TYR A 20 -0.82 -7.79 5.04
C TYR A 20 -1.67 -7.21 6.18
N VAL A 21 -1.38 -5.98 6.60
CA VAL A 21 -2.18 -5.26 7.60
C VAL A 21 -3.05 -4.25 6.86
N PRO A 22 -4.27 -4.64 6.44
CA PRO A 22 -5.18 -3.70 5.84
C PRO A 22 -5.43 -2.57 6.86
N ASN A 23 -5.33 -1.34 6.35
CA ASN A 23 -5.69 -0.06 7.01
C ASN A 23 -4.58 0.73 7.74
N ASP A 24 -3.49 0.15 8.22
CA ASP A 24 -2.51 0.90 9.04
C ASP A 24 -1.64 1.86 8.22
N CYS A 25 -1.18 1.42 7.06
CA CYS A 25 -0.36 2.21 6.15
C CYS A 25 -1.15 2.67 4.90
N ASN A 26 -2.48 2.78 5.02
CA ASN A 26 -3.44 3.02 3.94
C ASN A 26 -2.95 3.96 2.81
N TYR A 27 -3.09 3.49 1.56
CA TYR A 27 -2.73 4.21 0.33
C TYR A 27 -3.29 5.64 0.22
N GLN A 28 -4.49 5.92 0.73
CA GLN A 28 -5.05 7.29 0.73
C GLN A 28 -4.22 8.26 1.58
N ARG A 29 -3.65 7.79 2.69
CA ARG A 29 -2.74 8.60 3.53
C ARG A 29 -1.41 8.82 2.80
N TYR A 30 -0.92 7.82 2.06
CA TYR A 30 0.21 7.99 1.15
C TYR A 30 -0.06 9.04 0.06
N VAL A 31 -1.22 9.02 -0.60
CA VAL A 31 -1.54 10.03 -1.64
C VAL A 31 -1.53 11.46 -1.07
N ARG A 32 -1.94 11.64 0.19
CA ARG A 32 -1.82 12.95 0.87
C ARG A 32 -0.36 13.33 1.12
N PHE A 33 0.45 12.38 1.59
CA PHE A 33 1.88 12.58 1.76
C PHE A 33 2.56 12.94 0.43
N ASP A 34 2.33 12.18 -0.65
CA ASP A 34 2.95 12.41 -1.96
C ASP A 34 2.60 13.81 -2.50
N ARG A 35 1.35 14.25 -2.32
CA ARG A 35 0.94 15.61 -2.67
C ARG A 35 1.69 16.67 -1.85
N PHE A 36 1.75 16.49 -0.52
CA PHE A 36 2.47 17.40 0.36
C PHE A 36 3.96 17.47 0.00
N TYR A 37 4.59 16.32 -0.22
CA TYR A 37 6.00 16.21 -0.57
C TYR A 37 6.30 16.86 -1.93
N ASN A 38 5.45 16.65 -2.94
CA ASN A 38 5.57 17.32 -4.22
C ASN A 38 5.42 18.85 -4.11
N GLN A 39 4.44 19.33 -3.34
CA GLN A 39 4.23 20.76 -3.14
C GLN A 39 5.42 21.44 -2.45
N THR A 40 6.07 20.74 -1.52
CA THR A 40 7.15 21.28 -0.71
C THR A 40 8.52 21.13 -1.38
N CYS A 41 8.73 20.01 -2.08
CA CYS A 41 10.06 19.56 -2.52
C CYS A 41 10.11 19.20 -4.02
N GLY A 42 9.07 19.47 -4.81
CA GLY A 42 8.94 18.98 -6.20
C GLY A 42 10.09 19.37 -7.14
N THR A 43 10.78 20.47 -6.85
CA THR A 43 11.94 20.98 -7.60
C THR A 43 13.28 20.40 -7.13
N GLU A 44 13.30 19.70 -6.00
CA GLU A 44 14.51 19.19 -5.39
C GLU A 44 14.98 17.88 -6.02
N PHE A 45 16.29 17.68 -6.06
CA PHE A 45 16.90 16.46 -6.60
C PHE A 45 16.37 15.19 -5.92
N PHE A 46 16.25 15.22 -4.59
CA PHE A 46 15.76 14.08 -3.82
C PHE A 46 14.30 13.71 -4.15
N TYR A 47 13.46 14.68 -4.49
CA TYR A 47 12.10 14.41 -4.95
C TYR A 47 12.11 13.71 -6.32
N GLN A 48 13.02 14.03 -7.22
CA GLN A 48 13.07 13.30 -8.49
C GLN A 48 13.66 11.88 -8.32
N ALA A 49 14.60 11.72 -7.40
CA ALA A 49 15.30 10.45 -7.19
C ALA A 49 14.49 9.39 -6.44
N HIS A 50 13.55 9.77 -5.56
CA HIS A 50 12.89 8.82 -4.66
C HIS A 50 12.01 7.76 -5.37
N LYS A 51 11.59 8.01 -6.62
CA LYS A 51 10.77 7.08 -7.42
C LYS A 51 11.58 5.99 -8.14
N VAL A 52 12.91 6.12 -8.15
CA VAL A 52 13.81 5.19 -8.86
C VAL A 52 14.84 4.54 -7.94
N GLN A 53 15.09 5.13 -6.77
CA GLN A 53 16.04 4.60 -5.80
C GLN A 53 15.43 3.48 -4.95
N THR A 54 16.21 2.44 -4.69
CA THR A 54 15.83 1.40 -3.72
C THR A 54 15.78 1.96 -2.30
N TYR A 55 14.99 1.33 -1.43
CA TYR A 55 14.89 1.73 -0.01
C TYR A 55 16.27 1.79 0.66
N LYS A 56 17.13 0.80 0.36
CA LYS A 56 18.48 0.70 0.90
C LYS A 56 19.38 1.87 0.46
N GLN A 57 19.21 2.37 -0.76
CA GLN A 57 19.96 3.54 -1.23
C GLN A 57 19.51 4.80 -0.49
N MET A 58 18.19 5.03 -0.38
CA MET A 58 17.66 6.19 0.36
C MET A 58 18.05 6.15 1.85
N ALA A 59 17.93 4.99 2.51
CA ALA A 59 18.30 4.85 3.91
C ALA A 59 19.78 5.15 4.19
N ARG A 60 20.67 4.91 3.21
CA ARG A 60 22.09 5.28 3.31
C ARG A 60 22.33 6.77 3.10
N GLN A 61 21.44 7.43 2.37
CA GLN A 61 21.53 8.85 2.01
C GLN A 61 20.77 9.75 2.98
N GLU A 62 19.93 9.18 3.85
CA GLU A 62 19.06 9.92 4.77
C GLU A 62 19.81 10.87 5.69
N ARG A 63 21.04 10.50 6.08
CA ARG A 63 21.87 11.28 7.00
C ARG A 63 23.13 11.76 6.31
N ASN A 64 23.53 12.99 6.62
CA ASN A 64 24.82 13.52 6.21
C ASN A 64 25.96 12.96 7.08
N GLY A 65 27.20 13.37 6.79
CA GLY A 65 28.38 12.94 7.55
C GLY A 65 28.38 13.31 9.04
N GLU A 66 27.49 14.21 9.46
CA GLU A 66 27.30 14.66 10.84
C GLU A 66 26.09 14.00 11.52
N GLY A 67 25.35 13.15 10.81
CA GLY A 67 24.20 12.42 11.33
C GLY A 67 22.86 13.17 11.27
N SER A 68 22.81 14.39 10.70
CA SER A 68 21.56 15.13 10.53
C SER A 68 20.84 14.76 9.23
N SER A 69 19.51 14.83 9.25
CA SER A 69 18.64 14.48 8.14
C SER A 69 18.60 15.57 7.07
N PHE A 70 18.54 15.17 5.81
CA PHE A 70 18.38 16.13 4.70
C PHE A 70 16.93 16.57 4.57
N LYS A 71 16.68 17.89 4.60
CA LYS A 71 15.38 18.43 4.17
C LYS A 71 15.09 17.98 2.73
N CYS A 72 13.83 17.70 2.43
CA CYS A 72 13.38 17.19 1.16
C CYS A 72 13.93 15.82 0.76
N HIS A 73 14.60 15.10 1.67
CA HIS A 73 14.84 13.67 1.50
C HIS A 73 13.57 12.88 1.85
N PHE A 74 13.20 11.92 0.99
CA PHE A 74 11.93 11.19 1.10
C PHE A 74 11.69 10.60 2.50
N LEU A 75 12.69 9.93 3.10
CA LEU A 75 12.53 9.33 4.41
C LEU A 75 12.39 10.37 5.54
N THR A 76 13.01 11.53 5.38
CA THR A 76 12.94 12.62 6.37
C THR A 76 11.55 13.25 6.37
N GLU A 77 11.05 13.63 5.20
CA GLU A 77 9.70 14.19 5.05
C GLU A 77 8.64 13.16 5.47
N LEU A 78 8.90 11.88 5.20
CA LEU A 78 8.01 10.80 5.60
C LEU A 78 8.00 10.58 7.12
N GLN A 79 9.14 10.71 7.78
CA GLN A 79 9.22 10.64 9.25
C GLN A 79 8.44 11.79 9.89
N GLU A 80 8.58 13.01 9.38
CA GLU A 80 7.82 14.17 9.86
C GLU A 80 6.31 13.98 9.64
N PHE A 81 5.90 13.43 8.50
CA PHE A 81 4.49 13.21 8.18
C PHE A 81 3.84 12.05 8.95
N LEU A 82 4.57 10.96 9.19
CA LEU A 82 4.04 9.76 9.83
C LEU A 82 4.17 9.78 11.35
N GLY A 83 5.16 10.48 11.90
CA GLY A 83 5.47 10.44 13.32
C GLY A 83 5.73 9.01 13.80
N ASP A 84 4.97 8.58 14.82
CA ASP A 84 5.10 7.26 15.44
C ASP A 84 4.87 6.09 14.48
N ASP A 85 4.16 6.32 13.37
CA ASP A 85 3.90 5.30 12.35
C ASP A 85 5.07 5.07 11.38
N PHE A 86 6.14 5.88 11.49
CA PHE A 86 7.22 5.88 10.52
C PHE A 86 7.87 4.51 10.37
N ASP A 87 8.30 3.89 11.46
CA ASP A 87 9.02 2.60 11.40
C ASP A 87 8.18 1.49 10.79
N ARG A 88 6.86 1.52 11.07
CA ARG A 88 5.89 0.57 10.54
C ARG A 88 5.63 0.78 9.05
N CYS A 89 5.44 2.03 8.61
CA CYS A 89 4.92 2.32 7.27
C CYS A 89 5.95 2.77 6.23
N LYS A 90 7.19 3.10 6.63
CA LYS A 90 8.19 3.68 5.72
C LYS A 90 8.50 2.82 4.48
N ARG A 91 8.55 1.50 4.63
CA ARG A 91 8.78 0.58 3.51
C ARG A 91 7.57 0.48 2.58
N VAL A 92 6.37 0.45 3.14
CA VAL A 92 5.12 0.42 2.36
C VAL A 92 4.96 1.71 1.55
N TYR A 93 5.26 2.86 2.15
CA TYR A 93 5.15 4.16 1.47
C TYR A 93 6.22 4.31 0.37
N HIS A 94 7.43 3.80 0.59
CA HIS A 94 8.44 3.72 -0.47
C HIS A 94 8.00 2.78 -1.61
N TYR A 95 7.37 1.66 -1.28
CA TYR A 95 6.79 0.77 -2.30
C TYR A 95 5.70 1.48 -3.11
N TYR A 96 4.80 2.21 -2.45
CA TYR A 96 3.78 3.00 -3.13
C TYR A 96 4.38 4.04 -4.07
N SER A 97 5.47 4.73 -3.69
CA SER A 97 6.08 5.76 -4.55
C SER A 97 6.60 5.25 -5.89
N HIS A 98 6.96 3.97 -5.96
CA HIS A 98 7.43 3.34 -7.20
C HIS A 98 6.31 2.94 -8.14
N LYS A 99 5.09 2.77 -7.63
CA LYS A 99 4.04 2.00 -8.31
C LYS A 99 2.71 2.75 -8.41
N SER A 100 2.48 3.77 -7.59
CA SER A 100 1.26 4.61 -7.57
C SER A 100 0.93 5.19 -8.95
N ASP A 101 1.94 5.67 -9.68
CA ASP A 101 1.76 6.24 -11.01
C ASP A 101 1.21 5.20 -11.99
N CYS A 102 1.62 3.93 -11.86
CA CYS A 102 1.11 2.87 -12.70
C CYS A 102 -0.36 2.56 -12.39
N VAL A 103 -0.69 2.40 -11.11
CA VAL A 103 -2.07 2.16 -10.65
C VAL A 103 -2.99 3.28 -11.13
N THR A 104 -2.56 4.53 -10.97
CA THR A 104 -3.29 5.71 -11.43
C THR A 104 -3.50 5.69 -12.95
N ARG A 105 -2.49 5.31 -13.74
CA ARG A 105 -2.64 5.16 -15.20
C ARG A 105 -3.56 4.00 -15.58
N ALA A 106 -3.55 2.90 -14.84
CA ALA A 106 -4.43 1.76 -15.08
C ALA A 106 -5.90 2.14 -14.85
N GLU A 107 -6.20 2.87 -13.77
CA GLU A 107 -7.54 3.38 -13.44
C GLU A 107 -8.05 4.40 -14.46
N ASN A 108 -7.18 5.27 -14.97
CA ASN A 108 -7.55 6.32 -15.92
C ASN A 108 -7.45 5.89 -17.40
N SER A 109 -7.17 4.61 -17.66
CA SER A 109 -7.04 4.09 -19.01
C SER A 109 -8.40 4.02 -19.70
N TYR A 110 -8.57 4.76 -20.80
CA TYR A 110 -9.80 4.72 -21.63
C TYR A 110 -10.19 3.29 -22.03
N LEU A 111 -9.20 2.42 -22.29
CA LEU A 111 -9.40 1.02 -22.67
C LEU A 111 -10.16 0.18 -21.64
N TYR A 112 -10.14 0.56 -20.36
CA TYR A 112 -10.80 -0.22 -19.30
C TYR A 112 -11.95 0.52 -18.63
N LYS A 113 -12.31 1.72 -19.11
CA LYS A 113 -13.38 2.54 -18.52
C LYS A 113 -14.68 1.74 -18.37
N ASP A 114 -15.06 1.03 -19.42
CA ASP A 114 -16.29 0.21 -19.43
C ASP A 114 -16.17 -0.99 -18.49
N THR A 115 -15.01 -1.62 -18.40
CA THR A 115 -14.76 -2.71 -17.44
C THR A 115 -14.84 -2.20 -16.01
N PHE A 116 -14.23 -1.04 -15.72
CA PHE A 116 -14.30 -0.40 -14.41
C PHE A 116 -15.74 -0.09 -14.02
N ALA A 117 -16.55 0.43 -14.95
CA ALA A 117 -17.97 0.73 -14.75
C ALA A 117 -18.78 -0.53 -14.47
N LYS A 118 -18.59 -1.59 -15.26
CA LYS A 118 -19.27 -2.89 -15.02
C LYS A 118 -18.97 -3.47 -13.64
N CYS A 119 -17.74 -3.35 -13.15
CA CYS A 119 -17.42 -3.83 -11.80
C CYS A 119 -18.24 -3.13 -10.72
N VAL A 120 -18.62 -1.85 -10.91
CA VAL A 120 -19.43 -1.09 -9.95
C VAL A 120 -20.82 -1.71 -9.76
N GLU A 121 -21.33 -2.44 -10.76
CA GLU A 121 -22.62 -3.15 -10.66
C GLU A 121 -22.63 -4.16 -9.50
N ASN A 122 -21.47 -4.72 -9.10
CA ASN A 122 -21.35 -5.60 -7.93
C ASN A 122 -21.60 -4.89 -6.59
N LEU A 123 -21.64 -3.55 -6.59
CA LEU A 123 -21.93 -2.74 -5.42
C LEU A 123 -23.39 -2.24 -5.41
N ASN A 124 -24.18 -2.56 -6.44
CA ASN A 124 -25.60 -2.24 -6.47
C ASN A 124 -26.35 -3.28 -5.63
N VAL A 125 -26.81 -2.86 -4.47
CA VAL A 125 -27.65 -3.68 -3.59
C VAL A 125 -28.89 -2.91 -3.15
N VAL A 126 -29.92 -3.66 -2.78
CA VAL A 126 -31.09 -3.10 -2.11
C VAL A 126 -30.66 -2.57 -0.74
N GLU A 127 -31.30 -1.50 -0.29
CA GLU A 127 -31.01 -0.90 1.02
C GLU A 127 -31.08 -1.95 2.14
N GLY A 128 -30.00 -2.04 2.94
CA GLY A 128 -29.88 -3.00 4.03
C GLY A 128 -29.21 -4.34 3.69
N GLU A 129 -28.92 -4.63 2.41
CA GLU A 129 -28.22 -5.84 2.00
C GLU A 129 -26.69 -5.68 2.01
N VAL A 130 -25.98 -6.82 2.09
CA VAL A 130 -24.53 -6.88 1.98
C VAL A 130 -24.13 -6.86 0.50
N ALA A 131 -23.35 -5.87 0.10
CA ALA A 131 -22.79 -5.77 -1.24
C ALA A 131 -21.66 -6.78 -1.49
N ASN A 132 -21.53 -7.19 -2.75
CA ASN A 132 -20.50 -8.11 -3.23
C ASN A 132 -19.16 -7.37 -3.43
N CYS A 133 -18.62 -6.82 -2.35
CA CYS A 133 -17.40 -6.02 -2.36
C CYS A 133 -16.17 -6.84 -2.80
N SER A 134 -16.12 -8.14 -2.49
CA SER A 134 -15.08 -9.05 -3.00
C SER A 134 -15.13 -9.17 -4.52
N GLU A 135 -16.32 -9.29 -5.11
CA GLU A 135 -16.49 -9.39 -6.57
C GLU A 135 -16.16 -8.06 -7.26
N TYR A 136 -16.53 -6.93 -6.65
CA TYR A 136 -16.09 -5.60 -7.09
C TYR A 136 -14.56 -5.51 -7.18
N VAL A 137 -13.84 -6.00 -6.16
CA VAL A 137 -12.38 -5.97 -6.09
C VAL A 137 -11.75 -6.96 -7.07
N SER A 138 -12.21 -8.22 -7.08
CA SER A 138 -11.76 -9.26 -8.01
C SER A 138 -11.95 -8.86 -9.47
N CYS A 139 -13.07 -8.21 -9.80
CA CYS A 139 -13.37 -7.73 -11.15
C CYS A 139 -12.32 -6.72 -11.66
N LYS A 140 -11.74 -5.91 -10.78
CA LYS A 140 -10.72 -4.90 -11.15
C LYS A 140 -9.29 -5.43 -11.13
N GLN A 141 -9.02 -6.53 -10.44
CA GLN A 141 -7.69 -7.14 -10.33
C GLN A 141 -6.99 -7.33 -11.70
N PRO A 142 -7.63 -7.92 -12.74
CA PRO A 142 -6.97 -8.16 -14.01
C PRO A 142 -6.50 -6.88 -14.72
N ILE A 143 -7.13 -5.73 -14.42
CA ILE A 143 -6.78 -4.45 -15.02
C ILE A 143 -5.41 -3.99 -14.50
N TYR A 144 -5.21 -4.07 -13.19
CA TYR A 144 -3.92 -3.77 -12.55
C TYR A 144 -2.86 -4.77 -13.00
N SER A 145 -3.15 -6.07 -12.95
CA SER A 145 -2.18 -7.11 -13.32
C SER A 145 -1.71 -7.01 -14.78
N ARG A 146 -2.57 -6.57 -15.71
CA ARG A 146 -2.21 -6.42 -17.13
C ARG A 146 -1.41 -5.16 -17.42
N LYS A 147 -1.70 -4.04 -16.74
CA LYS A 147 -1.03 -2.76 -17.00
C LYS A 147 0.22 -2.53 -16.17
N CYS A 148 0.25 -3.11 -14.98
CA CYS A 148 1.28 -2.86 -14.01
C CYS A 148 2.06 -4.14 -13.75
N LEU A 149 3.27 -4.21 -14.32
CA LEU A 149 4.19 -5.31 -14.09
C LEU A 149 4.57 -5.39 -12.59
N GLY A 150 4.57 -6.59 -12.04
CA GLY A 150 4.89 -6.87 -10.63
C GLY A 150 3.70 -6.79 -9.68
N GLN A 151 3.96 -6.75 -8.38
CA GLN A 151 2.98 -6.91 -7.28
C GLN A 151 2.07 -5.70 -7.03
N THR A 152 1.76 -4.91 -8.05
CA THR A 152 0.93 -3.70 -7.93
C THR A 152 -0.51 -3.96 -7.47
N TRP A 153 -0.92 -5.22 -7.43
CA TRP A 153 -2.18 -5.64 -6.87
C TRP A 153 -2.34 -5.26 -5.41
N ALA A 154 -1.27 -5.27 -4.60
CA ALA A 154 -1.36 -4.87 -3.19
C ALA A 154 -1.82 -3.41 -3.03
N ILE A 155 -1.32 -2.52 -3.88
CA ILE A 155 -1.76 -1.12 -3.94
C ILE A 155 -3.20 -1.02 -4.41
N GLY A 156 -3.57 -1.79 -5.45
CA GLY A 156 -4.94 -1.86 -5.94
C GLY A 156 -5.92 -2.28 -4.85
N CYS A 157 -5.58 -3.31 -4.07
CA CYS A 157 -6.35 -3.77 -2.93
C CYS A 157 -6.55 -2.66 -1.89
N ASP A 158 -5.47 -2.03 -1.42
CA ASP A 158 -5.57 -0.96 -0.41
C ASP A 158 -6.34 0.25 -0.92
N ARG A 159 -6.19 0.58 -2.20
CA ARG A 159 -6.92 1.66 -2.86
C ARG A 159 -8.43 1.36 -2.89
N LEU A 160 -8.82 0.16 -3.30
CA LEU A 160 -10.22 -0.25 -3.42
C LEU A 160 -10.88 -0.45 -2.05
N ILE A 161 -10.18 -1.02 -1.08
CA ILE A 161 -10.65 -1.10 0.32
C ILE A 161 -10.89 0.31 0.89
N GLY A 162 -9.95 1.23 0.67
CA GLY A 162 -10.11 2.62 1.10
C GLY A 162 -11.30 3.32 0.42
N GLU A 163 -11.61 2.99 -0.83
CA GLU A 163 -12.80 3.47 -1.52
C GLU A 163 -14.08 2.90 -0.91
N LEU A 164 -14.13 1.59 -0.66
CA LEU A 164 -15.28 0.92 -0.05
C LEU A 164 -15.57 1.42 1.36
N HIS A 165 -14.55 1.68 2.18
CA HIS A 165 -14.73 2.31 3.49
C HIS A 165 -15.36 3.70 3.36
N ARG A 166 -14.91 4.52 2.40
CA ARG A 166 -15.53 5.82 2.14
C ARG A 166 -17.00 5.69 1.76
N ARG A 167 -17.33 4.71 0.91
CA ARG A 167 -18.73 4.44 0.51
C ARG A 167 -19.56 3.90 1.67
N ARG A 168 -18.99 3.13 2.58
CA ARG A 168 -19.67 2.76 3.83
C ARG A 168 -20.03 4.00 4.63
N ASP A 169 -19.06 4.90 4.81
CA ASP A 169 -19.22 6.09 5.65
C ASP A 169 -20.16 7.14 5.03
N VAL A 170 -20.28 7.20 3.69
CA VAL A 170 -21.11 8.17 2.96
C VAL A 170 -22.45 7.60 2.51
N ASP A 171 -22.46 6.40 1.94
CA ASP A 171 -23.63 5.77 1.29
C ASP A 171 -24.26 4.66 2.14
N GLY A 172 -23.68 4.32 3.31
CA GLY A 172 -24.12 3.18 4.11
C GLY A 172 -23.79 1.81 3.51
N LEU A 173 -22.86 1.74 2.55
CA LEU A 173 -22.44 0.49 1.90
C LEU A 173 -21.99 -0.55 2.94
N ASN A 174 -22.66 -1.70 2.95
CA ASN A 174 -22.29 -2.82 3.80
C ASN A 174 -21.53 -3.88 2.99
N CYS A 175 -20.40 -4.36 3.50
CA CYS A 175 -19.54 -5.34 2.86
C CYS A 175 -19.24 -6.52 3.80
N ASN A 176 -18.99 -7.70 3.24
CA ASN A 176 -18.31 -8.77 3.98
C ASN A 176 -16.81 -8.46 4.09
N TRP A 177 -16.43 -7.69 5.12
CA TRP A 177 -15.05 -7.22 5.30
C TRP A 177 -14.04 -8.36 5.49
N SER A 178 -14.42 -9.43 6.19
CA SER A 178 -13.51 -10.57 6.41
C SER A 178 -13.14 -11.25 5.10
N GLU A 179 -14.12 -11.44 4.21
CA GLU A 179 -13.89 -12.05 2.90
C GLU A 179 -13.03 -11.14 2.02
N LEU A 180 -13.31 -9.83 2.03
CA LEU A 180 -12.54 -8.84 1.29
C LEU A 180 -11.08 -8.77 1.75
N TYR A 181 -10.82 -8.79 3.06
CA TYR A 181 -9.45 -8.79 3.58
C TYR A 181 -8.72 -10.09 3.25
N ASN A 182 -9.39 -11.23 3.29
CA ASN A 182 -8.81 -12.52 2.87
C ASN A 182 -8.47 -12.54 1.37
N LEU A 183 -9.29 -11.91 0.52
CA LEU A 183 -8.97 -11.73 -0.90
C LEU A 183 -7.67 -10.92 -1.09
N CYS A 184 -7.52 -9.86 -0.31
CA CYS A 184 -6.38 -8.95 -0.41
C CYS A 184 -5.13 -9.39 0.35
N SER A 185 -5.23 -10.28 1.34
CA SER A 185 -4.07 -10.78 2.10
C SER A 185 -3.08 -11.60 1.26
N ASN A 186 -3.54 -12.13 0.12
CA ASN A 186 -2.69 -12.83 -0.84
C ASN A 186 -1.82 -11.87 -1.69
N SER A 187 -1.96 -10.56 -1.52
CA SER A 187 -1.17 -9.55 -2.21
C SER A 187 -0.03 -9.05 -1.31
N THR A 188 1.21 -9.44 -1.63
CA THR A 188 2.39 -9.10 -0.81
C THR A 188 3.09 -7.83 -1.30
N TYR A 189 3.71 -7.10 -0.37
CA TYR A 189 4.64 -6.00 -0.62
C TYR A 189 6.09 -6.53 -0.62
N ASN A 190 6.66 -6.93 -1.76
CA ASN A 190 8.08 -7.30 -1.85
C ASN A 190 8.96 -6.16 -2.35
#